data_AF-A0A2E0SFZ1-F1
#
_entry.id   AF-A0A2E0SFZ1-F1
#
_cell.length_a   1.000
_cell.length_b   1.000
_cell.length_c   1.000
_cell.angle_alpha   90.00
_cell.angle_beta   90.00
_cell.angle_gamma   90.00
#
_symmetry.space_group_name_H-M   'P 1'
#
loop_
_entity.id
_entity.type
_entity.pdbx_description
1 polymer ?
#
loop_
_entity_poly.entity_id
_entity_poly.type
_entity_poly.pdbx_seq_one_letter_code
_entity_poly.pdbx_strand_id
1 'polypeptide(L)'
;MKYAPAVVVLVMLWGGIGWIFVTNHPPDALGYPHVRQELALPEGASQTMMFQGGVGRDRHIEVAGAGLFFGVTTLLGFILLIGWGCRSRHSNQELAAFFWNLMVMVGLMFIGAFLMMVIAYQSSWDNPYDPHYLGPFPIGTTLMFLGVCGIPAGFIVLYVLFYSEFILPQKSLARFHELIEARASSNHPDEDVS
;
A
#
# COMPACT_ATOMS: atom_id res chain seq x y z
N MET A 1 3.90 27.34 4.82
CA MET A 1 3.74 26.58 3.55
C MET A 1 2.92 25.30 3.82
N LYS A 2 1.61 25.31 3.57
CA LYS A 2 0.69 24.20 3.92
C LYS A 2 0.96 22.91 3.14
N TYR A 3 1.53 23.01 1.93
CA TYR A 3 1.74 21.90 1.00
C TYR A 3 3.18 21.40 0.95
N ALA A 4 4.09 21.95 1.76
CA ALA A 4 5.51 21.59 1.71
C ALA A 4 5.77 20.07 1.87
N PRO A 5 5.12 19.34 2.78
CA PRO A 5 5.33 17.89 2.91
C PRO A 5 4.92 17.11 1.66
N ALA A 6 3.79 17.49 1.03
CA ALA A 6 3.31 16.84 -0.18
C ALA A 6 4.24 17.09 -1.38
N VAL A 7 4.76 18.31 -1.51
CA VAL A 7 5.73 18.66 -2.56
C VAL A 7 7.03 17.87 -2.38
N VAL A 8 7.54 17.74 -1.15
CA VAL A 8 8.75 16.96 -0.85
C VAL A 8 8.56 15.49 -1.22
N VAL A 9 7.44 14.87 -0.84
CA VAL A 9 7.12 13.48 -1.20
C VAL A 9 7.05 13.33 -2.72
N LEU A 10 6.38 14.25 -3.42
CA LEU A 10 6.25 14.19 -4.88
C LEU A 10 7.62 14.28 -5.57
N VAL A 11 8.49 15.18 -5.11
CA VAL A 11 9.87 15.30 -5.61
C VAL A 11 10.66 14.03 -5.35
N MET A 12 10.54 13.43 -4.16
CA MET A 12 11.19 12.16 -3.85
C MET A 12 10.66 11.02 -4.73
N LEU A 13 9.34 10.94 -4.98
CA LEU A 13 8.76 9.92 -5.86
C LEU A 13 9.29 10.03 -7.28
N TRP A 14 9.28 11.24 -7.86
CA TRP A 14 9.83 11.48 -9.19
C TRP A 14 11.34 11.28 -9.24
N GLY A 15 12.06 11.61 -8.16
CA GLY A 15 13.48 11.30 -8.01
C GLY A 15 13.75 9.80 -8.01
N GLY A 16 12.91 9.01 -7.35
CA GLY A 16 12.99 7.55 -7.34
C GLY A 16 12.70 6.95 -8.71
N ILE A 17 11.66 7.44 -9.41
CA ILE A 17 11.38 7.06 -10.79
C ILE A 17 12.58 7.38 -11.69
N GLY A 18 13.10 8.61 -11.60
CA GLY A 18 14.28 9.04 -12.35
C GLY A 18 15.49 8.14 -12.08
N TRP A 19 15.74 7.79 -10.82
CA TRP A 19 16.80 6.87 -10.43
C TRP A 19 16.63 5.49 -11.08
N ILE A 20 15.42 4.93 -11.07
CA ILE A 20 15.14 3.64 -11.75
C ILE A 20 15.48 3.73 -13.24
N PHE A 21 15.08 4.80 -13.93
CA PHE A 21 15.32 4.96 -15.38
C PHE A 21 16.78 5.19 -15.75
N VAL A 22 17.60 5.73 -14.86
CA VAL A 22 19.04 5.93 -15.10
C VAL A 22 19.90 4.76 -14.59
N THR A 23 19.29 3.79 -13.89
CA THR A 23 19.99 2.58 -13.46
C THR A 23 20.18 1.70 -14.69
N ASN A 24 21.43 1.45 -15.08
CA ASN A 24 21.74 0.52 -16.15
C ASN A 24 21.23 -0.87 -15.77
N HIS A 25 20.65 -1.58 -16.74
CA HIS A 25 20.32 -2.99 -16.57
C HIS A 25 21.47 -3.82 -17.13
N PRO A 26 21.93 -4.85 -16.40
CA PRO A 26 22.96 -5.73 -16.92
C PRO A 26 22.41 -6.49 -18.15
N PRO A 27 23.26 -6.83 -19.13
CA PRO A 27 22.83 -7.42 -20.41
C PRO A 27 22.09 -8.76 -20.28
N ASP A 28 22.24 -9.44 -19.15
CA ASP A 28 21.57 -10.69 -18.74
C ASP A 28 20.33 -10.46 -17.84
N ALA A 29 19.76 -9.25 -17.85
CA ALA A 29 18.58 -8.89 -17.07
C ALA A 29 17.31 -9.68 -17.44
N LEU A 30 17.30 -10.52 -18.48
CA LEU A 30 16.16 -11.42 -18.77
C LEU A 30 16.22 -12.73 -17.98
N GLY A 31 17.32 -12.98 -17.26
CA GLY A 31 17.52 -14.18 -16.45
C GLY A 31 18.21 -15.32 -17.21
N TYR A 32 18.44 -16.40 -16.49
CA TYR A 32 19.11 -17.62 -16.91
C TYR A 32 18.05 -18.72 -17.04
N PRO A 33 18.27 -19.76 -17.86
CA PRO A 33 17.40 -20.92 -17.87
C PRO A 33 17.28 -21.53 -16.46
N HIS A 34 16.08 -21.96 -16.08
CA HIS A 34 15.86 -22.63 -14.79
C HIS A 34 16.77 -23.86 -14.62
N VAL A 35 17.30 -24.13 -13.42
CA VAL A 35 18.13 -25.33 -13.16
C VAL A 35 17.36 -26.63 -13.46
N ARG A 36 16.05 -26.62 -13.22
CA ARG A 36 15.15 -27.71 -13.62
C ARG A 36 14.72 -27.51 -15.07
N GLN A 37 15.29 -28.32 -15.95
CA GLN A 37 15.07 -28.23 -17.40
C GLN A 37 13.61 -28.45 -17.79
N GLU A 38 12.88 -29.28 -17.04
CA GLU A 38 11.44 -29.53 -17.17
C GLU A 38 10.55 -28.32 -16.86
N LEU A 39 11.01 -27.39 -16.01
CA LEU A 39 10.33 -26.11 -15.76
C LEU A 39 10.75 -25.07 -16.79
N ALA A 40 12.02 -25.07 -17.21
CA ALA A 40 12.57 -24.14 -18.20
C ALA A 40 11.99 -24.36 -19.61
N LEU A 41 11.79 -25.62 -20.01
CA LEU A 41 11.15 -26.07 -21.25
C LEU A 41 10.03 -27.08 -20.92
N PRO A 42 8.78 -26.64 -20.73
CA PRO A 42 7.65 -27.56 -20.63
C PRO A 42 7.45 -28.32 -21.96
N GLU A 43 6.87 -29.52 -21.89
CA GLU A 43 6.63 -30.36 -23.08
C GLU A 43 5.89 -29.58 -24.18
N GLY A 44 6.48 -29.55 -25.37
CA GLY A 44 5.95 -28.84 -26.55
C GLY A 44 6.44 -27.41 -26.74
N ALA A 45 7.27 -26.87 -25.84
CA ALA A 45 7.88 -25.54 -26.04
C ALA A 45 9.08 -25.59 -27.01
N SER A 46 9.12 -24.66 -27.98
CA SER A 46 10.23 -24.52 -28.94
C SER A 46 11.39 -23.67 -28.42
N GLN A 47 11.22 -23.01 -27.26
CA GLN A 47 12.18 -22.10 -26.65
C GLN A 47 11.97 -22.07 -25.13
N THR A 48 12.96 -21.60 -24.37
CA THR A 48 12.88 -21.46 -22.92
C THR A 48 11.78 -20.48 -22.53
N MET A 49 10.80 -20.97 -21.76
CA MET A 49 9.61 -20.19 -21.36
C MET A 49 9.74 -19.63 -19.94
N MET A 50 10.56 -20.27 -19.11
CA MET A 50 10.78 -19.87 -17.72
C MET A 50 12.28 -19.66 -17.45
N PHE A 51 12.61 -18.41 -17.14
CA PHE A 51 13.94 -17.98 -16.73
C PHE A 51 13.96 -17.80 -15.21
N GLN A 52 15.01 -18.30 -14.55
CA GLN A 52 15.35 -17.93 -13.19
C GLN A 52 16.25 -16.69 -13.23
N GLY A 53 16.14 -15.78 -12.27
CA GLY A 53 17.25 -14.84 -12.03
C GLY A 53 18.46 -15.72 -11.67
N GLY A 54 19.61 -15.58 -12.34
CA GLY A 54 20.76 -16.50 -12.19
C GLY A 54 21.39 -16.43 -10.81
N VAL A 55 22.64 -15.97 -10.72
CA VAL A 55 23.13 -15.50 -9.42
C VAL A 55 22.43 -14.15 -9.18
N GLY A 56 21.17 -14.21 -8.72
CA GLY A 56 20.20 -13.11 -8.76
C GLY A 56 20.68 -11.79 -8.15
N ARG A 57 21.71 -11.85 -7.30
CA ARG A 57 22.36 -10.69 -6.70
C ARG A 57 22.86 -9.66 -7.72
N ASP A 58 23.51 -10.06 -8.80
CA ASP A 58 24.20 -9.12 -9.70
C ASP A 58 23.21 -8.23 -10.46
N ARG A 59 22.07 -8.80 -10.89
CA ARG A 59 20.98 -8.05 -11.52
C ARG A 59 20.25 -7.14 -10.54
N HIS A 60 19.99 -7.67 -9.35
CA HIS A 60 19.03 -7.02 -8.45
C HIS A 60 19.67 -6.01 -7.52
N ILE A 61 20.97 -6.11 -7.23
CA ILE A 61 21.68 -5.16 -6.35
C ILE A 61 21.70 -3.74 -6.93
N GLU A 62 21.78 -3.61 -8.26
CA GLU A 62 21.83 -2.31 -8.94
C GLU A 62 20.51 -1.54 -8.82
N VAL A 63 19.38 -2.27 -8.88
CA VAL A 63 18.03 -1.68 -8.79
C VAL A 63 17.45 -1.70 -7.37
N ALA A 64 18.05 -2.47 -6.45
CA ALA A 64 17.58 -2.65 -5.08
C ALA A 64 17.44 -1.31 -4.34
N GLY A 65 18.45 -0.45 -4.45
CA GLY A 65 18.47 0.85 -3.78
C GLY A 65 17.36 1.77 -4.28
N ALA A 66 17.19 1.84 -5.61
CA ALA A 66 16.15 2.65 -6.24
C ALA A 66 14.74 2.12 -5.89
N GLY A 67 14.54 0.80 -5.93
CA GLY A 67 13.29 0.15 -5.53
C GLY A 67 12.94 0.36 -4.06
N LEU A 68 13.92 0.22 -3.16
CA LEU A 68 13.75 0.49 -1.73
C LEU A 68 13.37 1.95 -1.48
N PHE A 69 14.11 2.88 -2.09
CA PHE A 69 13.84 4.32 -1.97
C PHE A 69 12.43 4.68 -2.47
N PHE A 70 12.05 4.17 -3.64
CA PHE A 70 10.71 4.38 -4.20
C PHE A 70 9.62 3.81 -3.29
N GLY A 71 9.79 2.59 -2.78
CA GLY A 71 8.84 1.94 -1.88
C GLY A 71 8.67 2.70 -0.56
N VAL A 72 9.77 3.08 0.11
CA VAL A 72 9.74 3.87 1.34
C VAL A 72 9.04 5.22 1.12
N THR A 73 9.38 5.90 0.03
CA THR A 73 8.78 7.21 -0.29
C THR A 73 7.28 7.08 -0.53
N THR A 74 6.85 6.03 -1.24
CA THR A 74 5.42 5.75 -1.51
C THR A 74 4.66 5.49 -0.21
N LEU A 75 5.24 4.69 0.69
CA LEU A 75 4.69 4.41 2.02
C LEU A 75 4.54 5.68 2.87
N LEU A 76 5.59 6.50 2.93
CA LEU A 76 5.55 7.77 3.65
C LEU A 76 4.50 8.72 3.07
N GLY A 77 4.40 8.78 1.73
CA GLY A 77 3.37 9.54 1.04
C GLY A 77 1.96 9.07 1.38
N PHE A 78 1.72 7.76 1.36
CA PHE A 78 0.43 7.18 1.74
C PHE A 78 0.06 7.50 3.20
N ILE A 79 0.99 7.33 4.14
CA ILE A 79 0.77 7.67 5.56
C ILE A 79 0.48 9.16 5.73
N LEU A 80 1.19 10.03 5.02
CA LEU A 80 0.96 11.47 5.04
C LEU A 80 -0.42 11.85 4.48
N LEU A 81 -0.87 11.21 3.40
CA LEU A 81 -2.19 11.45 2.82
C LEU A 81 -3.32 11.03 3.76
N ILE A 82 -3.20 9.86 4.40
CA ILE A 82 -4.21 9.43 5.39
C ILE A 82 -4.16 10.36 6.61
N GLY A 83 -2.98 10.68 7.13
CA GLY A 83 -2.83 11.61 8.25
C GLY A 83 -3.41 13.00 7.96
N TRP A 84 -3.26 13.48 6.72
CA TRP A 84 -3.91 14.71 6.27
C TRP A 84 -5.44 14.55 6.24
N GLY A 85 -5.95 13.46 5.66
CA GLY A 85 -7.38 13.16 5.60
C GLY A 85 -8.03 13.11 6.98
N CYS A 86 -7.40 12.45 7.96
CA CYS A 86 -7.88 12.36 9.33
C CYS A 86 -7.79 13.68 10.11
N ARG A 87 -6.83 14.56 9.79
CA ARG A 87 -6.69 15.88 10.44
C ARG A 87 -7.74 16.89 9.97
N SER A 88 -8.43 16.63 8.86
CA SER A 88 -9.48 17.48 8.31
C SER A 88 -10.75 17.44 9.18
N ARG A 89 -10.76 18.27 10.23
CA ARG A 89 -11.92 18.91 10.91
C ARG A 89 -13.27 18.20 10.70
N HIS A 90 -13.73 17.42 11.69
CA HIS A 90 -15.12 17.34 12.21
C HIS A 90 -15.45 16.06 13.03
N SER A 91 -14.48 15.23 13.44
CA SER A 91 -14.80 14.04 14.27
C SER A 91 -14.70 14.32 15.78
N ASN A 92 -15.63 13.72 16.55
CA ASN A 92 -15.53 13.54 18.00
C ASN A 92 -14.08 13.25 18.43
N GLN A 93 -13.60 13.88 19.51
CA GLN A 93 -12.22 13.72 19.99
C GLN A 93 -11.86 12.25 20.31
N GLU A 94 -12.80 11.48 20.84
CA GLU A 94 -12.60 10.04 21.12
C GLU A 94 -12.48 9.22 19.83
N LEU A 95 -13.32 9.52 18.83
CA LEU A 95 -13.30 8.87 17.53
C LEU A 95 -12.00 9.23 16.79
N ALA A 96 -11.53 10.48 16.91
CA ALA A 96 -10.26 10.93 16.33
C ALA A 96 -9.05 10.16 16.90
N ALA A 97 -9.03 9.89 18.21
CA ALA A 97 -7.95 9.15 18.85
C ALA A 97 -7.93 7.67 18.43
N PHE A 98 -9.10 7.03 18.33
CA PHE A 98 -9.22 5.66 17.81
C PHE A 98 -8.71 5.57 16.36
N PHE A 99 -9.16 6.48 15.49
CA PHE A 99 -8.70 6.54 14.10
C PHE A 99 -7.20 6.78 14.00
N TRP A 100 -6.66 7.66 14.84
CA TRP A 100 -5.22 7.93 14.89
C TRP A 100 -4.42 6.68 15.25
N ASN A 101 -4.84 5.95 16.29
CA ASN A 101 -4.18 4.70 16.71
C ASN A 101 -4.29 3.61 15.64
N LEU A 102 -5.47 3.47 15.01
CA LEU A 102 -5.66 2.54 13.89
C LEU A 102 -4.74 2.89 12.71
N MET A 103 -4.63 4.18 12.39
CA MET A 103 -3.73 4.70 11.35
C MET A 103 -2.26 4.35 11.63
N VAL A 104 -1.80 4.61 12.86
CA VAL A 104 -0.43 4.31 13.28
C VAL A 104 -0.17 2.81 13.20
N MET A 105 -1.09 1.99 13.70
CA MET A 105 -0.99 0.53 13.63
C MET A 105 -0.90 0.05 12.18
N VAL A 106 -1.78 0.54 11.30
CA VAL A 106 -1.77 0.19 9.86
C VAL A 106 -0.48 0.64 9.20
N GLY A 107 0.00 1.84 9.48
CA GLY A 107 1.28 2.35 8.96
C GLY A 107 2.45 1.46 9.38
N LEU A 108 2.50 1.06 10.65
CA LEU A 108 3.51 0.13 11.16
C LEU A 108 3.41 -1.24 10.50
N MET A 109 2.20 -1.78 10.31
CA MET A 109 1.99 -3.05 9.61
C MET A 109 2.46 -2.97 8.15
N PHE A 110 2.19 -1.86 7.45
CA PHE A 110 2.60 -1.67 6.07
C PHE A 110 4.11 -1.57 5.93
N ILE A 111 4.76 -0.80 6.81
CA ILE A 111 6.23 -0.70 6.87
C ILE A 111 6.83 -2.06 7.19
N GLY A 112 6.29 -2.78 8.18
CA GLY A 112 6.74 -4.11 8.56
C GLY A 112 6.63 -5.12 7.42
N ALA A 113 5.47 -5.18 6.74
CA ALA A 113 5.25 -6.04 5.59
C ALA A 113 6.21 -5.73 4.43
N PHE A 114 6.42 -4.45 4.14
CA PHE A 114 7.36 -4.00 3.11
C PHE A 114 8.82 -4.36 3.46
N LEU A 115 9.26 -4.08 4.68
CA LEU A 115 10.62 -4.43 5.12
C LEU A 115 10.84 -5.95 5.09
N MET A 116 9.87 -6.73 5.57
CA MET A 116 9.93 -8.19 5.49
C MET A 116 9.99 -8.66 4.04
N MET A 117 9.25 -8.03 3.12
CA MET A 117 9.30 -8.35 1.69
C MET A 117 10.68 -8.04 1.10
N VAL A 118 11.29 -6.90 1.45
CA VAL A 118 12.65 -6.54 1.00
C VAL A 118 13.67 -7.53 1.55
N ILE A 119 13.59 -7.91 2.83
CA ILE A 119 14.49 -8.90 3.44
C ILE A 119 14.32 -10.28 2.79
N ALA A 120 13.08 -10.72 2.58
CA ALA A 120 12.79 -11.99 1.91
C ALA A 120 13.31 -11.99 0.47
N TYR A 121 13.16 -10.86 -0.22
CA TYR A 121 13.67 -10.69 -1.58
C TYR A 121 15.21 -10.69 -1.61
N GLN A 122 15.88 -10.00 -0.69
CA GLN A 122 17.33 -10.04 -0.58
C GLN A 122 17.86 -11.44 -0.24
N SER A 123 17.22 -12.14 0.72
CA SER A 123 17.53 -13.52 1.08
C SER A 123 17.42 -14.47 -0.12
N SER A 124 16.44 -14.24 -1.00
CA SER A 124 16.29 -15.03 -2.23
C SER A 124 17.45 -14.87 -3.22
N TRP A 125 18.23 -13.79 -3.13
CA TRP A 125 19.45 -13.62 -3.93
C TRP A 125 20.66 -14.32 -3.33
N ASP A 126 20.76 -14.33 -2.00
CA ASP A 126 21.87 -14.97 -1.29
C ASP A 126 21.73 -16.51 -1.33
N ASN A 127 20.50 -17.03 -1.41
CA ASN A 127 20.21 -18.47 -1.52
C ASN A 127 19.28 -18.77 -2.72
N PRO A 128 19.74 -18.61 -3.97
CA PRO A 128 18.88 -18.68 -5.16
C PRO A 128 18.36 -20.10 -5.46
N TYR A 129 19.01 -21.14 -4.93
CA TYR A 129 18.65 -22.54 -5.17
C TYR A 129 17.73 -23.13 -4.09
N ASP A 130 17.48 -22.42 -2.99
CA ASP A 130 16.62 -22.87 -1.90
C ASP A 130 15.66 -21.76 -1.44
N PRO A 131 14.70 -21.36 -2.29
CA PRO A 131 13.74 -20.34 -1.93
C PRO A 131 12.81 -20.84 -0.82
N HIS A 132 12.64 -20.04 0.23
CA HIS A 132 11.67 -20.32 1.27
C HIS A 132 10.24 -20.06 0.78
N TYR A 133 9.34 -21.01 1.05
CA TYR A 133 7.93 -20.95 0.68
C TYR A 133 7.04 -20.77 1.92
N LEU A 134 5.94 -20.03 1.75
CA LEU A 134 4.84 -19.96 2.70
C LEU A 134 3.56 -20.35 1.99
N GLY A 135 3.09 -21.58 2.24
CA GLY A 135 2.00 -22.19 1.48
C GLY A 135 2.46 -22.51 0.04
N PRO A 136 1.65 -22.21 -0.99
CA PRO A 136 1.98 -22.52 -2.38
C PRO A 136 2.91 -21.48 -3.05
N PHE A 137 3.26 -20.39 -2.37
CA PHE A 137 4.01 -19.26 -2.96
C PHE A 137 5.33 -19.00 -2.23
N PRO A 138 6.34 -18.46 -2.93
CA PRO A 138 7.56 -17.93 -2.29
C PRO A 138 7.21 -16.85 -1.26
N ILE A 139 7.96 -16.77 -0.16
CA ILE A 139 7.68 -15.84 0.94
C ILE A 139 7.49 -14.39 0.45
N GLY A 140 8.35 -13.91 -0.46
CA GLY A 140 8.24 -12.55 -1.00
C GLY A 140 6.91 -12.30 -1.71
N THR A 141 6.45 -13.26 -2.51
CA THR A 141 5.15 -13.20 -3.21
C THR A 141 3.99 -13.23 -2.22
N THR A 142 4.07 -14.08 -1.19
CA THR A 142 3.04 -14.14 -0.14
C THR A 142 2.95 -12.82 0.63
N LEU A 143 4.08 -12.19 0.95
CA LEU A 143 4.13 -10.88 1.60
C LEU A 143 3.58 -9.75 0.72
N MET A 144 3.79 -9.84 -0.61
CA MET A 144 3.17 -8.89 -1.54
C MET A 144 1.65 -9.01 -1.52
N PHE A 145 1.10 -10.23 -1.64
CA PHE A 145 -0.36 -10.42 -1.68
C PHE A 145 -1.04 -10.16 -0.34
N LEU A 146 -0.53 -10.75 0.75
CA LEU A 146 -1.18 -10.67 2.06
C LEU A 146 -0.81 -9.39 2.83
N GLY A 147 0.43 -8.92 2.68
CA GLY A 147 0.90 -7.70 3.32
C GLY A 147 0.52 -6.47 2.49
N VAL A 148 1.23 -6.25 1.39
CA VAL A 148 1.14 -5.00 0.62
C VAL A 148 -0.24 -4.80 -0.01
N CYS A 149 -0.85 -5.85 -0.59
CA CYS A 149 -2.18 -5.77 -1.18
C CYS A 149 -3.30 -6.04 -0.17
N GLY A 150 -3.05 -6.88 0.84
CA GLY A 150 -4.03 -7.29 1.84
C GLY A 150 -4.36 -6.19 2.85
N ILE A 151 -3.39 -5.37 3.25
CA ILE A 151 -3.63 -4.28 4.22
C ILE A 151 -4.63 -3.23 3.68
N PRO A 152 -4.50 -2.72 2.43
CA PRO A 152 -5.52 -1.83 1.85
C PRO A 152 -6.90 -2.48 1.76
N ALA A 153 -6.97 -3.76 1.35
CA ALA A 153 -8.23 -4.48 1.26
C ALA A 153 -8.90 -4.64 2.63
N GLY A 154 -8.13 -5.00 3.67
CA GLY A 154 -8.60 -5.08 5.04
C GLY A 154 -9.11 -3.72 5.55
N PHE A 155 -8.45 -2.63 5.20
CA PHE A 155 -8.91 -1.29 5.55
C PHE A 155 -10.22 -0.92 4.85
N ILE A 156 -10.38 -1.25 3.57
CA ILE A 156 -11.66 -1.05 2.86
C ILE A 156 -12.78 -1.85 3.54
N VAL A 157 -12.51 -3.09 3.93
CA VAL A 157 -13.49 -3.93 4.65
C VAL A 157 -13.85 -3.30 6.00
N LEU A 158 -12.87 -2.89 6.81
CA LEU A 158 -13.13 -2.20 8.08
C LEU A 158 -13.94 -0.91 7.86
N TYR A 159 -13.57 -0.11 6.87
CA TYR A 159 -14.31 1.10 6.51
C TYR A 159 -15.77 0.82 6.16
N VAL A 160 -16.03 -0.23 5.37
CA VAL A 160 -17.40 -0.61 4.95
C VAL A 160 -18.20 -1.18 6.13
N LEU A 161 -17.62 -2.08 6.92
CA LEU A 161 -18.34 -2.75 8.02
C LEU A 161 -18.77 -1.77 9.12
N PHE A 162 -17.92 -0.80 9.41
CA PHE A 162 -18.16 0.19 10.45
C PHE A 162 -18.64 1.54 9.89
N TYR A 163 -19.03 1.58 8.60
CA TYR A 163 -19.48 2.79 7.91
C TYR A 163 -20.61 3.52 8.66
N SER A 164 -21.57 2.77 9.20
CA SER A 164 -22.74 3.31 9.92
C SER A 164 -22.35 4.06 11.20
N GLU A 165 -21.38 3.54 11.94
CA GLU A 165 -20.85 4.17 13.16
C GLU A 165 -19.96 5.38 12.83
N PHE A 166 -19.32 5.36 11.66
CA PHE A 166 -18.32 6.35 11.27
C PHE A 166 -18.85 7.56 10.48
N ILE A 167 -19.84 7.37 9.59
CA ILE A 167 -20.35 8.46 8.72
C ILE A 167 -21.68 9.03 9.19
N LEU A 168 -22.52 8.23 9.86
CA LEU A 168 -23.77 8.69 10.46
C LEU A 168 -23.83 8.33 11.95
N PRO A 169 -22.95 8.92 12.79
CA PRO A 169 -23.00 8.70 14.24
C PRO A 169 -24.39 9.03 14.75
N GLN A 170 -24.93 8.22 15.67
CA GLN A 170 -26.28 8.45 16.22
C GLN A 170 -26.45 9.86 16.81
N LYS A 171 -25.38 10.48 17.34
CA LYS A 171 -25.40 11.88 17.78
C LYS A 171 -25.64 12.87 16.63
N SER A 172 -25.03 12.65 15.48
CA SER A 172 -25.25 13.46 14.28
C SER A 172 -26.64 13.24 13.71
N LEU A 173 -27.13 12.00 13.76
CA LEU A 173 -28.47 11.62 13.34
C LEU A 173 -29.54 12.25 14.25
N ALA A 174 -29.33 12.22 15.58
CA ALA A 174 -30.19 12.88 16.56
C ALA A 174 -30.21 14.39 16.38
N ARG A 175 -29.04 15.02 16.20
CA ARG A 175 -28.95 16.47 15.94
C ARG A 175 -29.60 16.87 14.61
N PHE A 176 -29.53 16.02 13.60
CA PHE A 176 -30.24 16.23 12.34
C PHE A 176 -31.77 16.18 12.54
N HIS A 177 -32.27 15.23 13.34
CA HIS A 177 -33.70 15.19 13.70
C HIS A 177 -34.11 16.43 14.51
N GLU A 178 -33.32 16.85 15.49
CA GLU A 178 -33.57 18.09 16.25
C GLU A 178 -33.63 19.32 15.33
N LEU A 179 -32.74 19.42 14.34
CA LEU A 179 -32.75 20.53 13.37
C LEU A 179 -33.98 20.48 12.45
N ILE A 180 -34.44 19.29 12.05
CA ILE A 180 -35.67 19.12 11.26
C ILE A 180 -36.90 19.48 12.11
N GLU A 181 -36.98 19.00 13.35
CA GLU A 181 -38.09 19.31 14.26
C GLU A 181 -38.12 20.79 14.65
N ALA A 182 -36.96 21.40 14.91
CA ALA A 182 -36.84 22.82 15.14
C ALA A 182 -37.30 23.62 13.91
N ARG A 183 -36.95 23.17 12.69
CA ARG A 183 -37.41 23.80 11.45
C ARG A 183 -38.92 23.66 11.26
N ALA A 184 -39.46 22.46 11.46
CA ALA A 184 -40.87 22.16 11.33
C ALA A 184 -41.74 22.92 12.36
N SER A 185 -41.24 23.10 13.58
CA SER A 185 -41.88 23.90 14.64
C SER A 185 -41.68 25.40 14.47
N SER A 186 -40.62 25.84 13.78
CA SER A 186 -40.37 27.25 13.44
C SER A 186 -41.06 27.74 12.17
N ASN A 187 -41.77 26.87 11.44
CA ASN A 187 -42.49 27.29 10.24
C ASN A 187 -43.66 28.23 10.61
N HIS A 188 -43.40 29.52 10.42
CA HIS A 188 -44.37 30.42 9.80
C HIS A 188 -44.79 29.85 8.42
N PRO A 189 -46.04 30.08 7.96
CA PRO A 189 -46.62 29.36 6.82
C PRO A 189 -46.06 29.67 5.42
N ASP A 190 -44.96 30.41 5.26
CA ASP A 190 -44.51 30.89 3.94
C ASP A 190 -43.00 30.70 3.78
N GLU A 191 -42.58 29.57 3.21
CA GLU A 191 -41.44 29.52 2.28
C GLU A 191 -41.47 28.15 1.57
N ASP A 192 -42.27 28.13 0.49
CA ASP A 192 -42.35 27.04 -0.46
C ASP A 192 -41.00 26.77 -1.12
N VAL A 193 -40.66 25.48 -1.12
CA VAL A 193 -40.06 24.70 -2.20
C VAL A 193 -39.74 25.49 -3.49
N SER A 194 -38.43 25.71 -3.74
CA SER A 194 -37.86 25.68 -5.10
C SER A 194 -36.40 25.24 -5.07
#